data_AF-A0AAJ4MGG8-F1
#
_entry.id   AF-A0AAJ4MGG8-F1
#
_cell.length_a   1.000
_cell.length_b   1.000
_cell.length_c   1.000
_cell.angle_alpha   90.00
_cell.angle_beta   90.00
_cell.angle_gamma   90.00
#
_symmetry.space_group_name_H-M   'P 1'
#
loop_
_entity.id
_entity.type
_entity.pdbx_description
1 polymer ?
#
loop_
_entity_poly.entity_id
_entity_poly.type
_entity_poly.pdbx_seq_one_letter_code
_entity_poly.pdbx_strand_id
1 'polypeptide(L)'
;MNRFLVMKEVKNIKEPVIFNDSGQVIRVTDDMEQVLRNPIDQINLQHLCLLRWLRQFNLPSIPLEKLVVYSNANTILKNLTNKSAITKIVIHKERLIERIDKLQARYSKKCFTETDLLYLSFQFILPKRSMLCRCMEYMLMNERCPMPKL
;
A
#
# COMPACT_ATOMS: atom_id res chain seq x y z
N MET A 1 -13.81 0.69 -17.83
CA MET A 1 -12.71 -0.03 -18.54
C MET A 1 -11.39 0.43 -17.98
N ASN A 2 -10.67 -0.46 -17.30
CA ASN A 2 -9.60 -0.08 -16.38
C ASN A 2 -8.22 -0.38 -16.99
N ARG A 3 -7.28 0.53 -16.76
CA ARG A 3 -5.95 0.53 -17.41
C ARG A 3 -4.82 0.09 -16.48
N PHE A 4 -5.04 0.24 -15.16
CA PHE A 4 -4.16 -0.15 -14.07
C PHE A 4 -4.98 -0.26 -12.77
N LEU A 5 -4.39 -0.84 -11.74
CA LEU A 5 -4.88 -0.83 -10.36
C LEU A 5 -3.86 -0.09 -9.47
N VAL A 6 -4.33 0.61 -8.44
CA VAL A 6 -3.47 1.29 -7.45
C VAL A 6 -3.80 0.77 -6.07
N MET A 7 -2.83 0.12 -5.43
CA MET A 7 -2.89 -0.25 -4.02
C MET A 7 -2.38 0.92 -3.17
N LYS A 8 -3.03 1.18 -2.04
CA LYS A 8 -2.69 2.29 -1.13
C LYS A 8 -2.59 1.78 0.30
N GLU A 9 -1.40 1.88 0.88
CA GLU A 9 -1.20 1.72 2.33
C GLU A 9 -1.30 3.10 2.97
N VAL A 10 -2.35 3.36 3.75
CA VAL A 10 -2.63 4.70 4.30
C VAL A 10 -2.22 4.77 5.76
N LYS A 11 -1.34 5.72 6.11
CA LYS A 11 -0.92 5.99 7.49
C LYS A 11 -1.41 7.35 7.96
N ASN A 12 -2.02 7.40 9.14
CA ASN A 12 -2.40 8.63 9.83
C ASN A 12 -1.52 8.79 11.07
N ILE A 13 -0.36 9.44 10.92
CA ILE A 13 0.64 9.65 11.98
C ILE A 13 0.92 11.15 12.00
N LYS A 14 0.83 11.80 13.16
CA LYS A 14 1.09 13.26 13.26
C LYS A 14 2.58 13.54 13.40
N GLU A 15 3.27 12.66 14.10
CA GLU A 15 4.66 12.79 14.50
C GLU A 15 5.63 12.65 13.31
N PRO A 16 6.87 13.17 13.40
CA PRO A 16 7.91 12.89 12.42
C PRO A 16 8.15 11.38 12.23
N VAL A 17 8.28 10.97 10.97
CA VAL A 17 8.56 9.58 10.57
C VAL A 17 9.84 9.53 9.73
N ILE A 18 10.77 8.70 10.17
CA ILE A 18 12.11 8.54 9.62
C ILE A 18 12.22 7.18 8.93
N PHE A 19 12.62 7.17 7.66
CA PHE A 19 13.02 5.98 6.93
C PHE A 19 14.56 5.90 6.93
N ASN A 20 15.13 4.86 7.56
CA ASN A 20 16.58 4.67 7.69
C ASN A 20 17.10 3.60 6.70
N ASP A 21 18.42 3.45 6.60
CA ASP A 21 19.01 2.57 5.58
C ASP A 21 18.86 1.07 5.91
N SER A 22 18.72 0.73 7.20
CA SER A 22 18.37 -0.60 7.69
C SER A 22 16.93 -1.04 7.34
N GLY A 23 16.17 -0.19 6.63
CA GLY A 23 14.78 -0.45 6.25
C GLY A 23 13.77 -0.28 7.40
N GLN A 24 14.19 0.26 8.54
CA GLN A 24 13.30 0.57 9.65
C GLN A 24 12.57 1.88 9.37
N VAL A 25 11.38 2.01 9.96
CA VAL A 25 10.57 3.22 9.94
C VAL A 25 10.34 3.65 11.37
N ILE A 26 10.92 4.77 11.77
CA ILE A 26 10.96 5.21 13.16
C ILE A 26 10.03 6.41 13.32
N ARG A 27 9.12 6.35 14.28
CA ARG A 27 8.37 7.52 14.76
C ARG A 27 9.17 8.19 15.88
N VAL A 28 9.30 9.51 15.81
CA VAL A 28 9.94 10.32 16.86
C VAL A 28 8.85 11.08 17.62
N THR A 29 8.72 10.82 18.91
CA THR A 29 7.96 11.67 19.86
C THR A 29 8.95 12.54 20.65
N ASP A 30 8.47 13.53 21.38
CA ASP A 30 9.33 14.43 22.16
C ASP A 30 10.22 13.66 23.17
N ASP A 31 9.68 12.58 23.76
CA ASP A 31 10.38 11.78 24.78
C ASP A 31 11.14 10.54 24.25
N MET A 32 10.80 10.01 23.06
CA MET A 32 11.19 8.65 22.64
C MET A 32 11.23 8.45 21.11
N GLU A 33 12.09 7.52 20.67
CA GLU A 33 12.00 6.92 19.32
C GLU A 33 11.32 5.56 19.37
N GLN A 34 10.38 5.31 18.46
CA GLN A 34 9.66 4.03 18.33
C GLN A 34 9.77 3.46 16.91
N VAL A 35 10.30 2.24 16.78
CA VAL A 35 10.27 1.50 15.52
C VAL A 35 8.83 1.07 15.20
N LEU A 36 8.36 1.46 14.02
CA LEU A 36 7.09 1.07 13.43
C LEU A 36 7.31 0.00 12.35
N ARG A 37 6.26 -0.76 12.06
CA ARG A 37 6.22 -1.66 10.90
C ARG A 37 6.32 -0.83 9.62
N ASN A 38 7.29 -1.14 8.75
CA ASN A 38 7.54 -0.39 7.52
C ASN A 38 6.32 -0.49 6.56
N PRO A 39 5.68 0.62 6.16
CA PRO A 39 4.52 0.62 5.26
C PRO A 39 4.88 0.20 3.84
N ILE A 40 6.14 0.35 3.42
CA ILE A 40 6.63 -0.13 2.12
C ILE A 40 6.57 -1.67 2.08
N ASP A 41 6.96 -2.34 3.17
CA ASP A 41 6.91 -3.80 3.25
C ASP A 41 5.49 -4.34 3.38
N GLN A 42 4.61 -3.61 4.08
CA GLN A 42 3.17 -3.89 4.11
C GLN A 42 2.56 -3.86 2.70
N ILE A 43 2.74 -2.77 1.93
CA ILE A 43 2.19 -2.66 0.58
C ILE A 43 2.88 -3.62 -0.42
N ASN A 44 4.16 -3.96 -0.20
CA ASN A 44 4.85 -5.00 -0.97
C ASN A 44 4.24 -6.39 -0.75
N LEU A 45 3.94 -6.77 0.50
CA LEU A 45 3.32 -8.05 0.82
C LEU A 45 1.89 -8.13 0.28
N GLN A 46 1.07 -7.09 0.48
CA GLN A 46 -0.27 -6.99 -0.08
C GLN A 46 -0.24 -7.14 -1.62
N HIS A 47 0.71 -6.49 -2.30
CA HIS A 47 0.90 -6.58 -3.75
C HIS A 47 1.25 -7.98 -4.22
N LEU A 48 2.16 -8.68 -3.54
CA LEU A 48 2.48 -10.07 -3.86
C LEU A 48 1.27 -11.00 -3.66
N CYS A 49 0.47 -10.79 -2.61
CA CYS A 49 -0.76 -11.54 -2.36
C CYS A 49 -1.82 -11.28 -3.45
N LEU A 50 -2.11 -10.01 -3.77
CA LEU A 50 -3.06 -9.66 -4.83
C LEU A 50 -2.60 -10.14 -6.21
N LEU A 51 -1.32 -10.01 -6.54
CA LEU A 51 -0.78 -10.48 -7.83
C LEU A 51 -0.86 -12.01 -7.95
N ARG A 52 -0.57 -12.75 -6.87
CA ARG A 52 -0.75 -14.22 -6.83
C ARG A 52 -2.21 -14.61 -6.96
N TRP A 53 -3.12 -13.88 -6.30
CA TRP A 53 -4.56 -14.10 -6.36
C TRP A 53 -5.13 -13.85 -7.75
N LEU A 54 -4.81 -12.71 -8.39
CA LEU A 54 -5.24 -12.38 -9.76
C LEU A 54 -4.80 -13.44 -10.78
N ARG A 55 -3.61 -14.02 -10.60
CA ARG A 55 -3.07 -15.11 -11.46
C ARG A 55 -3.81 -16.44 -11.33
N GLN A 56 -4.74 -16.60 -10.38
CA GLN A 56 -5.61 -17.79 -10.29
C GLN A 56 -6.80 -17.73 -11.26
N PHE A 57 -6.99 -16.61 -11.95
CA PHE A 57 -8.08 -16.38 -12.89
C PHE A 57 -7.52 -16.17 -14.31
N ASN A 58 -8.29 -16.59 -15.32
CA ASN A 58 -7.95 -16.44 -16.74
C ASN A 58 -8.23 -15.01 -17.23
N LEU A 59 -7.62 -14.02 -16.57
CA LEU A 59 -7.78 -12.60 -16.86
C LEU A 59 -6.49 -12.01 -17.45
N PRO A 60 -6.58 -10.96 -18.29
CA PRO A 60 -5.41 -10.31 -18.85
C PRO A 60 -4.57 -9.64 -17.77
N SER A 61 -3.25 -9.57 -17.97
CA SER A 61 -2.35 -8.87 -17.04
C SER A 61 -2.69 -7.38 -16.95
N ILE A 62 -2.93 -6.89 -15.73
CA ILE A 62 -3.13 -5.46 -15.44
C ILE A 62 -1.92 -4.90 -14.66
N PRO A 63 -1.43 -3.69 -14.99
CA PRO A 63 -0.43 -3.01 -14.16
C PRO A 63 -0.96 -2.79 -12.75
N LEU A 64 -0.17 -3.18 -11.74
CA LEU A 64 -0.52 -3.08 -10.33
C LEU A 64 0.49 -2.18 -9.63
N GLU A 65 0.09 -0.95 -9.37
CA GLU A 65 0.90 0.11 -8.76
C GLU A 65 0.71 0.16 -7.25
N LYS A 66 1.70 0.73 -6.54
CA LYS A 66 1.72 0.83 -5.08
C LYS A 66 1.97 2.27 -4.66
N LEU A 67 1.25 2.74 -3.65
CA LEU A 67 1.52 3.99 -2.95
C LEU A 67 1.43 3.76 -1.43
N VAL A 68 2.32 4.39 -0.68
CA VAL A 68 2.15 4.64 0.76
C VAL A 68 1.71 6.08 0.90
N VAL A 69 0.56 6.33 1.53
CA VAL A 69 -0.05 7.66 1.62
C VAL A 69 -0.15 8.08 3.08
N TYR A 70 0.58 9.13 3.45
CA TYR A 70 0.41 9.79 4.74
C TYR A 70 -0.75 10.79 4.64
N SER A 71 -1.81 10.55 5.41
CA SER A 71 -3.06 11.32 5.36
C SER A 71 -3.07 12.53 6.28
N ASN A 72 -2.13 12.62 7.21
CA ASN A 72 -1.85 13.83 7.97
C ASN A 72 -0.87 14.70 7.15
N ALA A 73 -1.23 15.97 6.94
CA ALA A 73 -0.39 16.91 6.20
C ALA A 73 0.83 17.36 7.04
N ASN A 74 0.74 17.23 8.37
CA ASN A 74 1.76 17.70 9.31
C ASN A 74 2.83 16.64 9.64
N THR A 75 2.72 15.41 9.12
CA THR A 75 3.78 14.40 9.29
C THR A 75 5.07 14.90 8.65
N ILE A 76 6.20 14.88 9.37
CA ILE A 76 7.49 15.16 8.72
C ILE A 76 8.08 13.85 8.23
N LEU A 77 8.08 13.62 6.91
CA LEU A 77 8.66 12.42 6.29
C LEU A 77 10.14 12.62 5.98
N LYS A 78 11.03 12.04 6.80
CA LYS A 78 12.49 12.08 6.61
C LYS A 78 12.96 10.81 5.90
N ASN A 79 13.58 10.94 4.74
CA ASN A 79 14.24 9.84 4.03
C ASN A 79 15.76 9.98 4.19
N LEU A 80 16.34 9.43 5.26
CA LEU A 80 17.78 9.58 5.56
C LEU A 80 18.67 9.00 4.45
N THR A 81 18.14 7.99 3.76
CA THR A 81 18.85 7.24 2.71
C THR A 81 19.00 8.01 1.40
N ASN A 82 18.23 9.10 1.22
CA ASN A 82 18.00 9.77 -0.06
C ASN A 82 17.59 8.85 -1.24
N LYS A 83 17.22 7.58 -0.99
CA LYS A 83 16.85 6.61 -2.02
C LYS A 83 15.58 7.07 -2.74
N SER A 84 15.70 7.37 -4.04
CA SER A 84 14.57 7.79 -4.88
C SER A 84 13.42 6.78 -4.91
N ALA A 85 13.69 5.51 -4.63
CA ALA A 85 12.67 4.46 -4.49
C ALA A 85 11.64 4.77 -3.39
N ILE A 86 12.07 5.32 -2.26
CA ILE A 86 11.17 5.69 -1.15
C ILE A 86 10.29 6.87 -1.57
N THR A 87 10.86 7.93 -2.13
CA THR A 87 10.10 9.11 -2.61
C THR A 87 9.17 8.79 -3.80
N LYS A 88 9.43 7.70 -4.54
CA LYS A 88 8.53 7.18 -5.58
C LYS A 88 7.29 6.51 -5.01
N ILE A 89 7.39 5.77 -3.89
CA ILE A 89 6.26 5.04 -3.31
C ILE A 89 5.56 5.79 -2.17
N VAL A 90 6.30 6.51 -1.31
CA VAL A 90 5.79 7.26 -0.16
C VAL A 90 5.45 8.69 -0.56
N ILE A 91 4.22 9.10 -0.28
CA ILE A 91 3.71 10.46 -0.52
C ILE A 91 2.81 10.95 0.62
N HIS A 92 2.61 12.25 0.70
CA HIS A 92 1.45 12.83 1.39
C HIS A 92 0.20 12.78 0.51
N LYS A 93 -0.99 12.83 1.12
CA LYS A 93 -2.29 12.80 0.42
C LYS A 93 -2.44 13.91 -0.63
N GLU A 94 -1.82 15.06 -0.43
CA GLU A 94 -1.89 16.22 -1.33
C GLU A 94 -1.31 15.89 -2.72
N ARG A 95 -0.33 14.98 -2.78
CA ARG A 95 0.26 14.51 -4.06
C ARG A 95 -0.50 13.34 -4.68
N LEU A 96 -1.59 12.85 -4.07
CA LEU A 96 -2.28 11.64 -4.52
C LEU A 96 -2.91 11.82 -5.91
N ILE A 97 -3.52 12.97 -6.19
CA ILE A 97 -4.13 13.28 -7.49
C ILE A 97 -3.05 13.35 -8.57
N GLU A 98 -2.01 14.16 -8.35
CA GLU A 98 -0.83 14.28 -9.22
C GLU A 98 -0.20 12.92 -9.58
N ARG A 99 -0.13 12.00 -8.61
CA ARG A 99 0.36 10.63 -8.86
C ARG A 99 -0.62 9.79 -9.65
N ILE A 100 -1.93 9.89 -9.40
CA ILE A 100 -2.94 9.19 -10.19
C ILE A 100 -2.90 9.66 -11.65
N ASP A 101 -2.79 10.96 -11.90
CA ASP A 101 -2.75 11.53 -13.26
C ASP A 101 -1.51 11.06 -14.03
N LYS A 102 -0.35 11.04 -13.36
CA LYS A 102 0.89 10.47 -13.92
C LYS A 102 0.75 8.98 -14.27
N LEU A 103 0.03 8.19 -13.47
CA LEU A 103 -0.27 6.79 -13.80
C LEU A 103 -1.29 6.67 -14.94
N GLN A 104 -2.28 7.56 -15.02
CA GLN A 104 -3.25 7.61 -16.10
C GLN A 104 -2.62 7.93 -17.45
N ALA A 105 -1.62 8.82 -17.49
CA ALA A 105 -0.83 9.14 -18.68
C ALA A 105 0.12 7.99 -19.06
N ARG A 106 0.73 7.33 -18.07
CA ARG A 106 1.64 6.17 -18.29
C ARG A 106 0.92 4.94 -18.84
N TYR A 107 -0.31 4.68 -18.39
CA TYR A 107 -1.07 3.49 -18.76
C TYR A 107 -2.29 3.87 -19.62
N SER A 108 -2.10 3.89 -20.93
CA SER A 108 -3.13 4.17 -21.95
C SER A 108 -3.90 2.93 -22.42
N LYS A 109 -3.29 1.74 -22.37
CA LYS A 109 -3.93 0.47 -22.77
C LYS A 109 -5.00 0.05 -21.75
N LYS A 110 -6.18 -0.33 -22.24
CA LYS A 110 -7.25 -0.96 -21.44
C LYS A 110 -6.88 -2.42 -21.17
N CYS A 111 -6.98 -2.85 -19.91
CA CYS A 111 -6.73 -4.23 -19.48
C CYS A 111 -8.03 -4.95 -19.11
N PHE A 112 -8.86 -4.35 -18.25
CA PHE A 112 -10.11 -4.97 -17.79
C PHE A 112 -11.36 -4.31 -18.40
N THR A 113 -12.27 -5.17 -18.85
CA THR A 113 -13.68 -4.88 -19.13
C THR A 113 -14.46 -4.69 -17.82
N GLU A 114 -15.73 -4.30 -17.93
CA GLU A 114 -16.62 -4.22 -16.77
C GLU A 114 -17.01 -5.62 -16.26
N THR A 115 -17.18 -6.58 -17.17
CA THR A 115 -17.43 -7.99 -16.84
C THR A 115 -16.27 -8.61 -16.04
N ASP A 116 -15.01 -8.29 -16.38
CA ASP A 116 -13.84 -8.74 -15.62
C ASP A 116 -13.85 -8.21 -14.17
N LEU A 117 -14.26 -6.95 -13.98
CA LEU A 117 -14.34 -6.32 -12.66
C LEU A 117 -15.47 -6.90 -11.81
N LEU A 118 -16.64 -7.13 -12.43
CA LEU A 118 -17.77 -7.82 -11.80
C LEU A 118 -17.39 -9.25 -11.41
N TYR A 119 -16.75 -9.99 -12.31
CA TYR A 119 -16.24 -11.34 -12.01
C TYR A 119 -15.29 -11.33 -10.82
N LEU A 120 -14.30 -10.42 -10.81
CA LEU A 120 -13.37 -10.28 -9.69
C LEU A 120 -14.09 -9.91 -8.39
N SER A 121 -15.05 -8.99 -8.40
CA SER A 121 -15.78 -8.59 -7.18
C SER A 121 -16.57 -9.75 -6.57
N PHE A 122 -17.19 -10.61 -7.39
CA PHE A 122 -17.78 -11.86 -6.91
C PHE A 122 -16.73 -12.80 -6.30
N GLN A 123 -15.57 -13.01 -6.95
CA GLN A 123 -14.50 -13.86 -6.39
C GLN A 123 -13.92 -13.31 -5.06
N PHE A 124 -13.90 -11.99 -4.87
CA PHE A 124 -13.51 -11.36 -3.61
C PHE A 124 -14.46 -11.70 -2.44
N ILE A 125 -15.76 -11.78 -2.72
CA ILE A 125 -16.80 -12.04 -1.71
C ILE A 125 -16.88 -13.54 -1.33
N LEU A 126 -16.51 -14.45 -2.26
CA LEU A 126 -16.64 -15.90 -2.06
C LEU A 126 -15.63 -16.46 -1.03
N PRO A 127 -16.07 -17.09 0.09
CA PRO A 127 -15.19 -17.50 1.18
C PRO A 127 -14.07 -18.47 0.78
N LYS A 128 -14.34 -19.38 -0.17
CA LYS A 128 -13.38 -20.42 -0.60
C LYS A 128 -12.25 -19.90 -1.50
N ARG A 129 -12.34 -18.66 -2.00
CA ARG A 129 -11.37 -18.06 -2.93
C ARG A 129 -11.01 -16.61 -2.59
N SER A 130 -11.55 -16.03 -1.53
CA SER A 130 -11.21 -14.68 -1.11
C SER A 130 -9.75 -14.59 -0.63
N MET A 131 -9.14 -13.41 -0.80
CA MET A 131 -7.74 -13.16 -0.39
C MET A 131 -7.52 -13.31 1.14
N LEU A 132 -8.60 -13.30 1.91
CA LEU A 132 -8.66 -13.58 3.34
C LEU A 132 -8.01 -14.93 3.72
N CYS A 133 -8.19 -15.97 2.91
CA CYS A 133 -8.09 -17.37 3.34
C CYS A 133 -6.66 -17.88 3.69
N ARG A 134 -5.58 -17.11 3.43
CA ARG A 134 -4.20 -17.39 3.92
C ARG A 134 -3.32 -16.15 4.09
N CYS A 135 -3.45 -15.14 3.22
CA CYS A 135 -2.60 -13.95 3.30
C CYS A 135 -2.97 -13.03 4.48
N MET A 136 -4.25 -12.96 4.87
CA MET A 136 -4.67 -12.08 5.95
C MET A 136 -4.31 -12.61 7.34
N GLU A 137 -4.20 -13.92 7.55
CA GLU A 137 -3.70 -14.48 8.82
C GLU A 137 -2.29 -13.95 9.14
N TYR A 138 -1.39 -13.96 8.15
CA TYR A 138 -0.03 -13.39 8.26
C TYR A 138 -0.01 -11.87 8.49
N MET A 139 -1.01 -11.13 8.00
CA MET A 139 -1.10 -9.68 8.18
C MET A 139 -1.68 -9.32 9.55
N LEU A 140 -2.80 -9.94 9.93
CA LEU A 140 -3.56 -9.72 11.18
C LEU A 140 -2.81 -10.17 12.44
N MET A 141 -2.02 -11.25 12.38
CA MET A 141 -1.20 -11.67 13.53
C MET A 141 -0.17 -10.61 13.96
N ASN A 142 0.11 -9.60 13.12
CA ASN A 142 1.14 -8.59 13.33
C ASN A 142 0.60 -7.14 13.43
N GLU A 143 -0.69 -6.95 13.71
CA GLU A 143 -1.33 -5.62 13.82
C GLU A 143 -1.60 -5.15 15.26
N ARG A 144 -1.36 -5.99 16.27
CA ARG A 144 -1.49 -5.59 17.68
C ARG A 144 -0.28 -4.78 18.17
N CYS A 145 -0.22 -3.52 17.76
CA CYS A 145 0.49 -2.51 18.54
C CYS A 145 -0.33 -2.24 19.81
N PRO A 146 0.22 -2.39 21.03
CA PRO A 146 -0.54 -2.11 22.24
C PRO A 146 -0.87 -0.62 22.32
N MET A 147 -2.16 -0.29 22.44
CA MET A 147 -2.57 1.04 22.90
C MET A 147 -1.89 1.30 24.26
N PRO A 148 -1.33 2.50 24.51
CA PRO A 148 -0.96 2.86 25.86
C PRO A 148 -2.23 2.79 26.74
N LYS A 149 -2.14 2.08 27.86
CA LYS A 149 -3.20 2.11 28.85
C LYS A 149 -3.22 3.50 29.47
N LEU A 150 -4.40 4.12 29.49
CA LEU A 150 -4.72 5.27 30.35
C LEU A 150 -4.60 4.87 31.82
#